data_AF-A0A6J0Z7W8-F1
#
_entry.id   AF-A0A6J0Z7W8-F1
#
_cell.length_a   1.000
_cell.length_b   1.000
_cell.length_c   1.000
_cell.angle_alpha   90.00
_cell.angle_beta   90.00
_cell.angle_gamma   90.00
#
_symmetry.space_group_name_H-M   'P 1'
#
loop_
_entity.id
_entity.type
_entity.pdbx_description
1 polymer ?
#
loop_
_entity_poly.entity_id
_entity_poly.type
_entity_poly.pdbx_seq_one_letter_code
_entity_poly.pdbx_strand_id
1 'polypeptide(L)'
;MMKGTLLVLALLVTREMTFKMHEVEACPVFYKAVSAVSLGLPGKALNETLDSIDANEAERAAFGKLRDCFIEAGPEDRFNHLKYKVSIIFSNDCTGYKLSSVVNALIGFVSSLLSLVG
;
A
#
# COMPACT_ATOMS: atom_id res chain seq x y z
N MET A 1 -6.06 3.54 -42.28
CA MET A 1 -6.63 4.27 -41.12
C MET A 1 -6.15 3.61 -39.83
N MET A 2 -4.99 3.98 -39.27
CA MET A 2 -4.51 3.48 -37.96
C MET A 2 -3.70 4.52 -37.15
N LYS A 3 -3.56 5.74 -37.68
CA LYS A 3 -2.76 6.82 -37.04
C LYS A 3 -3.35 7.30 -35.72
N GLY A 4 -4.68 7.24 -35.55
CA GLY A 4 -5.35 7.68 -34.32
C GLY A 4 -5.00 6.79 -33.11
N THR A 5 -5.03 5.46 -33.28
CA THR A 5 -4.85 4.51 -32.18
C THR A 5 -3.41 4.48 -31.66
N LEU A 6 -2.42 4.60 -32.57
CA LEU A 6 -1.00 4.70 -32.19
C LEU A 6 -0.69 6.00 -31.46
N LEU A 7 -1.34 7.10 -31.82
CA LEU A 7 -1.17 8.39 -31.17
C LEU A 7 -1.80 8.40 -29.76
N VAL A 8 -2.97 7.76 -29.59
CA VAL A 8 -3.58 7.53 -28.28
C VAL A 8 -2.69 6.66 -27.38
N LEU A 9 -2.14 5.57 -27.91
CA LEU A 9 -1.19 4.72 -27.18
C LEU A 9 0.10 5.47 -26.82
N ALA A 10 0.67 6.24 -27.75
CA ALA A 10 1.85 7.06 -27.49
C ALA A 10 1.57 8.07 -26.36
N LEU A 11 0.43 8.77 -26.38
CA LEU A 11 0.02 9.72 -25.35
C LEU A 11 -0.29 9.07 -23.98
N LEU A 12 -0.76 7.81 -23.96
CA LEU A 12 -0.91 7.03 -22.73
C LEU A 12 0.46 6.60 -22.17
N VAL A 13 1.39 6.18 -23.03
CA VAL A 13 2.75 5.78 -22.66
C VAL A 13 3.60 6.97 -22.23
N THR A 14 3.45 8.13 -22.87
CA THR A 14 4.14 9.39 -22.48
C THR A 14 3.46 10.10 -21.32
N ARG A 15 2.37 9.54 -20.76
CA ARG A 15 1.57 10.11 -19.67
C ARG A 15 0.91 11.47 -19.99
N GLU A 16 0.91 11.92 -21.23
CA GLU A 16 0.25 13.18 -21.64
C GLU A 16 -1.29 13.08 -21.65
N MET A 17 -1.84 11.87 -21.84
CA MET A 17 -3.28 11.58 -21.71
C MET A 17 -3.62 10.72 -20.49
N THR A 18 -2.71 10.55 -19.53
CA THR A 18 -3.18 10.12 -18.20
C THR A 18 -4.10 11.22 -17.71
N PHE A 19 -5.40 10.98 -17.78
CA PHE A 19 -6.38 11.78 -17.07
C PHE A 19 -5.79 11.99 -15.68
N LYS A 20 -5.52 13.24 -15.32
CA LYS A 20 -5.29 13.61 -13.93
C LYS A 20 -6.56 13.18 -13.21
N MET A 21 -6.59 11.94 -12.73
CA MET A 21 -7.60 11.47 -11.82
C MET A 21 -7.30 12.21 -10.53
N HIS A 22 -7.81 13.44 -10.48
CA HIS A 22 -7.26 14.46 -9.62
C HIS A 22 -7.49 14.15 -8.14
N GLU A 23 -8.35 13.18 -7.82
CA GLU A 23 -8.68 12.74 -6.47
C GLU A 23 -9.19 11.28 -6.51
N VAL A 24 -8.32 10.29 -6.72
CA VAL A 24 -8.68 8.93 -6.30
C VAL A 24 -8.33 8.83 -4.83
N GLU A 25 -9.34 8.70 -3.99
CA GLU A 25 -9.15 8.48 -2.56
C GLU A 25 -8.22 7.27 -2.38
N ALA A 26 -7.13 7.47 -1.64
CA ALA A 26 -6.14 6.44 -1.40
C ALA A 26 -6.85 5.20 -0.83
N CYS A 27 -6.77 4.04 -1.50
CA CYS A 27 -7.49 2.82 -1.11
C CYS A 27 -7.10 2.41 0.33
N PRO A 28 -7.92 2.72 1.35
CA PRO A 28 -7.45 2.63 2.74
C PRO A 28 -7.18 1.18 3.14
N VAL A 29 -7.96 0.25 2.58
CA VAL A 29 -7.81 -1.19 2.76
C VAL A 29 -6.48 -1.69 2.21
N PHE A 30 -6.07 -1.24 1.03
CA PHE A 30 -4.78 -1.60 0.44
C PHE A 30 -3.63 -1.19 1.36
N TYR A 31 -3.64 0.06 1.83
CA TYR A 31 -2.58 0.55 2.71
C TYR A 31 -2.57 -0.16 4.06
N LYS A 32 -3.74 -0.45 4.65
CA LYS A 32 -3.82 -1.27 5.87
C LYS A 32 -3.24 -2.67 5.67
N ALA A 33 -3.60 -3.36 4.59
CA ALA A 33 -3.12 -4.72 4.32
C ALA A 33 -1.61 -4.74 4.05
N VAL A 34 -1.12 -3.83 3.21
CA VAL A 34 0.31 -3.70 2.90
C VAL A 34 1.11 -3.35 4.15
N SER A 35 0.66 -2.39 4.95
CA SER A 35 1.32 -2.06 6.21
C SER A 35 1.31 -3.24 7.17
N ALA A 36 0.21 -3.99 7.25
CA ALA A 36 0.11 -5.15 8.12
C ALA A 36 1.10 -6.26 7.78
N VAL A 37 1.26 -6.53 6.49
CA VAL A 37 2.25 -7.48 5.97
C VAL A 37 3.67 -6.96 6.19
N SER A 38 3.97 -5.76 5.68
CA SER A 38 5.34 -5.21 5.66
C SER A 38 5.90 -4.96 7.06
N LEU A 39 5.06 -4.60 8.04
CA LEU A 39 5.49 -4.39 9.42
C LEU A 39 5.52 -5.68 10.24
N GLY A 40 4.96 -6.78 9.72
CA GLY A 40 4.83 -8.03 10.46
C GLY A 40 3.89 -7.88 11.66
N LEU A 41 2.72 -7.25 11.47
CA LEU A 41 1.76 -7.00 12.53
C LEU A 41 1.15 -8.28 13.11
N PRO A 42 0.56 -8.21 14.31
CA PRO A 42 -0.23 -9.32 14.84
C PRO A 42 -1.27 -9.80 13.82
N GLY A 43 -1.43 -11.11 13.71
CA GLY A 43 -2.36 -11.70 12.73
C GLY A 43 -3.79 -11.24 12.85
N LYS A 44 -4.21 -10.84 14.05
CA LYS A 44 -5.52 -10.23 14.26
C LYS A 44 -5.73 -8.97 13.41
N ALA A 45 -4.74 -8.06 13.36
CA ALA A 45 -4.85 -6.81 12.60
C ALA A 45 -4.88 -7.05 11.08
N LEU A 46 -4.11 -8.04 10.60
CA LEU A 46 -4.17 -8.47 9.20
C LEU A 46 -5.53 -9.09 8.88
N ASN A 47 -6.04 -9.98 9.75
CA ASN A 47 -7.32 -10.64 9.57
C ASN A 47 -8.49 -9.64 9.58
N GLU A 48 -8.51 -8.65 10.48
CA GLU A 48 -9.54 -7.59 10.51
C GLU A 48 -9.58 -6.82 9.18
N THR A 49 -8.41 -6.58 8.57
CA THR A 49 -8.35 -5.93 7.24
C THR A 49 -8.86 -6.85 6.15
N LEU A 50 -8.52 -8.14 6.19
CA LEU A 50 -8.97 -9.15 5.23
C LEU A 50 -10.47 -9.46 5.36
N ASP A 51 -11.03 -9.39 6.57
CA ASP A 51 -12.46 -9.51 6.84
C ASP A 51 -13.23 -8.38 6.14
N SER A 52 -12.69 -7.17 6.11
CA SER A 52 -13.35 -6.01 5.48
C SER A 52 -13.52 -6.13 3.95
N ILE A 53 -12.89 -7.13 3.34
CA ILE A 53 -13.00 -7.44 1.90
C ILE A 53 -13.47 -8.87 1.65
N ASP A 54 -14.07 -9.51 2.67
CA ASP A 54 -14.60 -10.87 2.58
C ASP A 54 -13.56 -11.89 2.06
N ALA A 55 -12.30 -11.73 2.46
CA ALA A 55 -11.22 -12.60 2.00
C ALA A 55 -11.47 -14.05 2.41
N ASN A 56 -11.28 -14.97 1.46
CA ASN A 56 -11.42 -16.40 1.69
C ASN A 56 -10.21 -17.01 2.42
N GLU A 57 -10.31 -18.28 2.81
CA GLU A 57 -9.25 -18.96 3.57
C GLU A 57 -7.91 -19.04 2.82
N ALA A 58 -7.94 -19.23 1.51
CA ALA A 58 -6.73 -19.29 0.69
C ALA A 58 -6.03 -17.93 0.60
N GLU A 59 -6.80 -16.85 0.48
CA GLU A 59 -6.28 -15.47 0.50
C GLU A 59 -5.67 -15.14 1.85
N ARG A 60 -6.33 -15.50 2.95
CA ARG A 60 -5.78 -15.34 4.32
C ARG A 60 -4.48 -16.10 4.51
N ALA A 61 -4.42 -17.35 4.05
CA ALA A 61 -3.21 -18.14 4.11
C ALA A 61 -2.08 -17.51 3.30
N ALA A 62 -2.37 -16.97 2.12
CA ALA A 62 -1.38 -16.27 1.29
C ALA A 62 -0.85 -15.00 1.97
N PHE A 63 -1.73 -14.15 2.48
CA PHE A 63 -1.34 -12.94 3.22
C PHE A 63 -0.59 -13.25 4.52
N GLY A 64 -0.97 -14.32 5.22
CA GLY A 64 -0.25 -14.83 6.37
C GLY A 64 1.19 -15.21 6.03
N LYS A 65 1.40 -15.99 4.97
CA LYS A 65 2.73 -16.36 4.49
C LYS A 65 3.56 -15.15 4.08
N LEU A 66 2.97 -14.17 3.39
CA LEU A 66 3.65 -12.93 3.02
C LEU A 66 4.13 -12.16 4.26
N ARG A 67 3.27 -12.04 5.28
CA ARG A 67 3.62 -11.42 6.56
C ARG A 67 4.75 -12.19 7.25
N ASP A 68 4.68 -13.52 7.27
CA ASP A 68 5.68 -14.35 7.92
C ASP A 68 7.05 -14.19 7.25
N CYS A 69 7.12 -14.06 5.92
CA CYS A 69 8.37 -13.72 5.23
C CYS A 69 8.99 -12.40 5.71
N PHE A 70 8.18 -11.36 5.99
CA PHE A 70 8.69 -10.11 6.55
C PHE A 70 9.15 -10.26 8.01
N ILE A 71 8.48 -11.09 8.80
CA ILE A 71 8.90 -11.38 10.18
C ILE A 71 10.24 -12.12 10.18
N GLU A 72 10.38 -13.14 9.33
CA GLU A 72 11.58 -13.97 9.17
C GLU A 72 12.78 -13.18 8.65
N ALA A 73 12.57 -12.21 7.76
CA ALA A 73 13.62 -11.31 7.27
C ALA A 73 14.21 -10.41 8.38
N GLY A 74 13.50 -10.25 9.50
CA GLY A 74 13.99 -9.49 10.64
C GLY A 74 13.63 -8.00 10.62
N PRO A 75 13.95 -7.27 11.69
CA PRO A 75 13.48 -5.89 11.91
C PRO A 75 14.16 -4.87 10.99
N GLU A 76 15.44 -5.05 10.64
CA GLU A 76 16.18 -4.12 9.78
C GLU A 76 15.61 -4.12 8.36
N ASP A 77 15.39 -5.30 7.78
CA ASP A 77 14.81 -5.43 6.44
C ASP A 77 13.38 -4.89 6.36
N ARG A 78 12.58 -5.09 7.40
CA ARG A 78 11.24 -4.48 7.51
C ARG A 78 11.30 -2.96 7.53
N PHE A 79 12.23 -2.39 8.29
CA PHE A 79 12.42 -0.94 8.36
C PHE A 79 12.88 -0.37 7.01
N ASN A 80 13.84 -1.01 6.35
CA ASN A 80 14.32 -0.62 5.04
C ASN A 80 13.21 -0.71 3.97
N HIS A 81 12.39 -1.77 4.03
CA HIS A 81 11.24 -1.93 3.14
C HIS A 81 10.18 -0.84 3.35
N LEU A 82 9.88 -0.49 4.61
CA LEU A 82 8.96 0.61 4.92
C LEU A 82 9.48 1.93 4.33
N LYS A 83 10.77 2.24 4.53
CA LYS A 83 11.40 3.44 3.97
C LYS A 83 11.28 3.48 2.45
N TYR A 84 11.56 2.37 1.78
CA TYR A 84 11.41 2.24 0.33
C TYR A 84 9.97 2.47 -0.14
N LYS A 85 8.98 1.84 0.51
CA LYS A 85 7.56 2.04 0.18
C LYS A 85 7.11 3.48 0.38
N VAL A 86 7.51 4.10 1.49
CA VAL A 86 7.27 5.52 1.77
C VAL A 86 7.84 6.37 0.63
N SER A 87 9.10 6.16 0.22
CA SER A 87 9.70 6.91 -0.89
C SER A 87 8.94 6.78 -2.21
N ILE A 88 8.36 5.61 -2.52
CA ILE A 88 7.50 5.43 -3.70
C ILE A 88 6.21 6.23 -3.55
N ILE A 89 5.52 6.08 -2.41
CA ILE A 89 4.23 6.71 -2.14
C ILE A 89 4.33 8.24 -2.22
N PHE A 90 5.44 8.82 -1.72
CA PHE A 90 5.69 10.27 -1.74
C PHE A 90 6.47 10.75 -2.98
N SER A 91 6.71 9.89 -3.96
CA SER A 91 7.36 10.31 -5.21
C SER A 91 6.48 11.27 -6.02
N ASN A 92 7.09 12.07 -6.89
CA ASN A 92 6.37 12.99 -7.79
C ASN A 92 5.35 12.29 -8.70
N ASP A 93 5.56 10.99 -8.94
CA ASP A 93 4.67 10.15 -9.74
C ASP A 93 3.39 9.73 -8.98
N CYS A 94 3.43 9.74 -7.64
CA CYS A 94 2.33 9.29 -6.78
C CYS A 94 1.67 10.43 -5.97
N THR A 95 2.14 11.66 -6.10
CA THR A 95 1.69 12.81 -5.28
C THR A 95 0.28 13.30 -5.60
N GLY A 96 -0.36 12.79 -6.66
CA GLY A 96 -1.76 13.06 -7.00
C GLY A 96 -2.78 12.34 -6.09
N TYR A 97 -2.35 11.36 -5.30
CA TYR A 97 -3.19 10.67 -4.33
C TYR A 97 -3.12 11.42 -2.98
N LYS A 98 -4.20 12.08 -2.55
CA LYS A 98 -4.24 12.83 -1.29
C LYS A 98 -3.89 11.93 -0.10
N LEU A 99 -2.66 12.08 0.36
CA LEU A 99 -2.03 11.34 1.43
C LEU A 99 -2.49 11.72 2.83
N SER A 100 -3.36 12.72 3.04
CA SER A 100 -3.73 13.14 4.40
C SER A 100 -4.36 12.00 5.21
N SER A 101 -5.20 11.15 4.59
CA SER A 101 -5.78 9.99 5.26
C SER A 101 -4.77 8.87 5.49
N VAL A 102 -3.84 8.64 4.56
CA VAL A 102 -2.82 7.56 4.67
C VAL A 102 -1.69 7.93 5.62
N VAL A 103 -1.25 9.19 5.60
CA VAL A 103 -0.28 9.75 6.56
C VAL A 103 -0.88 9.72 7.96
N ASN A 104 -2.12 10.18 8.14
CA ASN A 104 -2.77 10.12 9.45
C ASN A 104 -3.04 8.69 9.91
N ALA A 105 -3.37 7.77 9.00
CA ALA A 105 -3.51 6.36 9.32
C ALA A 105 -2.17 5.71 9.67
N LEU A 106 -1.10 5.96 8.91
CA LEU A 106 0.25 5.45 9.19
C LEU A 106 0.81 6.05 10.48
N ILE A 107 0.68 7.36 10.70
CA ILE A 107 1.11 8.01 11.94
C ILE A 107 0.29 7.49 13.12
N GLY A 108 -1.04 7.44 13.02
CA GLY A 108 -1.90 6.90 14.08
C GLY A 108 -1.59 5.44 14.38
N PHE A 109 -1.28 4.66 13.35
CA PHE A 109 -0.94 3.25 13.45
C PHE A 109 0.45 3.04 14.08
N VAL A 110 1.46 3.83 13.69
CA VAL A 110 2.81 3.83 14.30
C VAL A 110 2.76 4.33 15.75
N SER A 111 1.99 5.38 16.05
CA SER A 111 1.79 5.87 17.42
C SER A 111 1.08 4.85 18.30
N SER A 112 0.08 4.14 17.78
CA SER A 112 -0.61 3.06 18.51
C SER A 112 0.34 1.89 18.82
N LEU A 113 1.20 1.52 17.86
CA LEU A 113 2.21 0.48 18.07
C LEU A 113 3.26 0.87 19.11
N LEU A 114 3.70 2.14 19.11
CA LEU A 114 4.60 2.66 20.13
C LEU A 114 3.97 2.63 21.54
N SER A 115 2.65 2.83 21.65
CA SER A 115 1.93 2.72 22.94
C SER A 115 1.65 1.29 23.41
N LEU A 116 1.80 0.28 22.55
CA LEU A 116 1.66 -1.14 22.88
C LEU A 116 2.97 -1.78 23.38
N VAL A 117 4.09 -1.07 23.24
CA VAL A 117 5.44 -1.48 23.66
C VAL A 117 5.90 -0.71 24.91
N GLY A 118 5.10 0.24 25.39
CA GLY A 118 5.33 1.03 26.61
C GLY A 118 4.52 0.53 27.81
#